data_AF-A0A940TWE2-F1
#
_entry.id   AF-A0A940TWE2-F1
#
_cell.length_a   1.000
_cell.length_b   1.000
_cell.length_c   1.000
_cell.angle_alpha   90.00
_cell.angle_beta   90.00
_cell.angle_gamma   90.00
#
_symmetry.space_group_name_H-M   'P 1'
#
loop_
_entity.id
_entity.type
_entity.pdbx_description
1 polymer ?
#
loop_
_entity_poly.entity_id
_entity_poly.type
_entity_poly.pdbx_seq_one_letter_code
_entity_poly.pdbx_strand_id
1 'polypeptide(L)'
;MLINLRSPALIGAILVIPFMILELVNRRKFDEGFPFLLFGILWLMPVAFLLILMPLVRDLRAGNRILVNPINQLLRVVVLILIVWLWAGALIDQMPCFLGVPNCD
;
A
#
# COMPACT_ATOMS: atom_id res chain seq x y z
N MET A 1 -14.68 -18.41 -5.95
CA MET A 1 -13.27 -18.33 -5.49
C MET A 1 -13.23 -17.35 -4.34
N LEU A 2 -13.08 -17.82 -3.10
CA LEU A 2 -13.09 -16.96 -1.92
C LEU A 2 -11.77 -16.18 -1.85
N ILE A 3 -11.83 -14.85 -1.92
CA ILE A 3 -10.66 -14.01 -1.70
C ILE A 3 -10.40 -13.96 -0.19
N ASN A 4 -9.27 -14.51 0.25
CA ASN A 4 -8.93 -14.55 1.67
C ASN A 4 -8.35 -13.19 2.07
N LEU A 5 -9.22 -12.26 2.51
CA LEU A 5 -8.88 -10.87 2.81
C LEU A 5 -7.91 -10.72 3.99
N ARG A 6 -7.81 -11.76 4.83
CA ARG A 6 -7.00 -11.75 6.04
C ARG A 6 -5.51 -11.55 5.76
N SER A 7 -4.95 -12.26 4.78
CA SER A 7 -3.51 -12.17 4.49
C SER A 7 -3.11 -10.78 3.93
N PRO A 8 -3.82 -10.21 2.92
CA PRO A 8 -3.57 -8.85 2.47
C PRO A 8 -3.65 -7.82 3.59
N ALA A 9 -4.70 -7.89 4.42
CA ALA A 9 -4.91 -6.96 5.54
C ALA A 9 -3.75 -7.00 6.55
N LEU A 10 -3.28 -8.19 6.91
CA LEU A 10 -2.16 -8.36 7.84
C LEU A 10 -0.84 -7.85 7.25
N ILE A 11 -0.55 -8.16 5.99
CA ILE A 11 0.67 -7.69 5.33
C ILE A 11 0.67 -6.17 5.23
N GLY A 12 -0.46 -5.57 4.82
CA GLY A 12 -0.62 -4.12 4.80
C GLY A 12 -0.41 -3.51 6.18
N ALA A 13 -0.94 -4.12 7.25
CA ALA A 13 -0.77 -3.61 8.60
C ALA A 13 0.71 -3.66 9.03
N ILE A 14 1.39 -4.78 8.79
CA ILE A 14 2.82 -4.94 9.10
C ILE A 14 3.67 -3.89 8.38
N LEU A 15 3.34 -3.54 7.14
CA LEU A 15 4.07 -2.52 6.37
C LEU A 15 3.87 -1.11 6.93
N VAL A 16 2.69 -0.79 7.44
CA VAL A 16 2.32 0.58 7.85
C VAL A 16 2.63 0.86 9.32
N ILE A 17 2.58 -0.15 10.19
CA ILE A 17 2.82 -0.02 11.64
C ILE A 17 4.14 0.68 11.98
N PRO A 18 5.29 0.38 11.35
CA PRO A 18 6.55 1.08 11.67
C PRO A 18 6.44 2.59 11.50
N PHE A 19 5.78 3.06 10.43
CA PHE A 19 5.57 4.49 10.17
C PHE A 19 4.58 5.10 11.16
N MET A 20 3.52 4.37 11.54
CA MET A 20 2.61 4.81 12.60
C MET A 20 3.33 4.97 13.94
N ILE A 21 4.26 4.08 14.27
CA ILE A 21 5.06 4.16 15.50
C ILE A 21 5.99 5.36 15.44
N LEU A 22 6.69 5.58 14.32
CA LEU A 22 7.56 6.73 14.12
C LEU A 22 6.81 8.05 14.32
N GLU A 23 5.65 8.19 13.67
CA GLU A 23 4.76 9.33 13.84
C GLU A 23 4.34 9.50 15.31
N LEU A 24 3.84 8.44 15.96
CA LEU A 24 3.38 8.51 17.35
C LEU A 24 4.49 8.93 18.33
N VAL A 25 5.73 8.50 18.09
CA VAL A 25 6.89 8.83 18.94
C VAL A 25 7.34 10.27 18.72
N ASN A 26 7.43 10.72 17.47
CA ASN A 26 7.99 12.01 17.12
C ASN A 26 6.98 13.17 17.24
N ARG A 27 5.68 12.90 17.07
CA ARG A 27 4.59 13.87 17.18
C ARG A 27 4.43 14.50 18.57
N ARG A 28 5.00 13.90 19.62
CA ARG A 28 4.94 14.42 20.99
C ARG A 28 5.48 15.85 21.16
N LYS A 29 6.14 16.41 20.15
CA LYS A 29 6.72 17.75 20.15
C LYS A 29 5.83 18.85 19.57
N PHE A 30 4.75 18.52 18.85
CA PHE A 30 4.06 19.49 17.98
C PHE A 30 2.54 19.64 18.20
N ASP A 31 1.91 18.93 19.16
CA ASP A 31 0.47 19.03 19.51
C ASP A 31 -0.56 18.87 18.36
N GLU A 32 -0.12 18.48 17.17
CA GLU A 32 -0.97 18.24 16.00
C GLU A 32 -1.86 16.99 16.16
N GLY A 33 -2.88 16.80 15.32
CA GLY A 33 -3.76 15.61 15.30
C GLY A 33 -3.10 14.39 14.63
N PHE A 34 -3.54 13.15 14.95
CA PHE A 34 -2.96 11.96 14.30
C PHE A 34 -3.53 11.85 12.89
N PRO A 35 -2.71 11.67 11.85
CA PRO A 35 -3.20 11.65 10.47
C PRO A 35 -3.80 10.28 10.12
N PHE A 36 -4.95 9.95 10.72
CA PHE A 36 -5.64 8.67 10.53
C PHE A 36 -5.96 8.37 9.06
N LEU A 37 -6.34 9.39 8.30
CA LEU A 37 -6.68 9.25 6.89
C LEU A 37 -5.46 8.82 6.06
N LEU A 38 -4.29 9.43 6.32
CA LEU A 38 -3.03 9.10 5.67
C LEU A 38 -2.69 7.63 5.89
N PHE A 39 -2.69 7.17 7.15
CA PHE A 39 -2.40 5.77 7.47
C PHE A 39 -3.45 4.79 6.96
N GLY A 40 -4.72 5.19 6.92
CA GLY A 40 -5.78 4.41 6.29
C GLY A 40 -5.52 4.18 4.80
N ILE A 41 -5.12 5.21 4.06
CA ILE A 41 -4.77 5.12 2.64
C ILE A 41 -3.50 4.29 2.45
N LEU A 42 -2.44 4.58 3.22
CA LEU A 42 -1.17 3.83 3.20
C LEU A 42 -1.36 2.34 3.49
N TRP A 43 -2.37 1.97 4.27
CA TRP A 43 -2.74 0.57 4.53
C TRP A 43 -3.59 -0.04 3.41
N LEU A 44 -4.57 0.71 2.88
CA LEU A 44 -5.44 0.24 1.81
C LEU A 44 -4.69 -0.06 0.51
N MET A 45 -3.65 0.71 0.19
CA MET A 45 -2.87 0.54 -1.03
C MET A 45 -2.16 -0.83 -1.15
N PRO A 46 -1.33 -1.29 -0.19
CA PRO A 46 -0.72 -2.62 -0.24
C PRO A 46 -1.76 -3.74 -0.15
N VAL A 47 -2.89 -3.51 0.54
CA VAL A 47 -4.02 -4.45 0.54
C VAL A 47 -4.57 -4.60 -0.89
N ALA A 48 -4.91 -3.49 -1.55
CA ALA A 48 -5.41 -3.48 -2.92
C ALA A 48 -4.39 -4.10 -3.90
N PHE A 49 -3.11 -3.78 -3.75
CA PHE A 49 -2.02 -4.38 -4.53
C PHE A 49 -2.05 -5.91 -4.45
N LEU A 50 -2.10 -6.47 -3.24
CA LEU A 50 -2.12 -7.91 -3.04
C LEU A 50 -3.40 -8.56 -3.57
N LEU A 51 -4.55 -7.91 -3.41
CA LEU A 51 -5.82 -8.41 -3.95
C LEU A 51 -5.82 -8.49 -5.47
N ILE A 52 -5.13 -7.58 -6.16
CA ILE A 52 -4.97 -7.60 -7.63
C ILE A 52 -3.88 -8.59 -8.05
N LEU A 53 -2.77 -8.66 -7.31
CA LEU A 53 -1.62 -9.50 -7.63
C LEU A 53 -1.91 -11.00 -7.43
N MET A 54 -2.68 -11.39 -6.40
CA MET A 54 -2.98 -12.79 -6.10
C MET A 54 -3.59 -13.57 -7.28
N PRO A 55 -4.69 -13.12 -7.92
CA PRO A 55 -5.25 -13.82 -9.07
C PRO A 55 -4.29 -13.78 -10.27
N LEU A 56 -3.56 -12.67 -10.48
CA LEU A 56 -2.57 -12.56 -11.55
C LEU A 56 -1.48 -13.63 -11.43
N VAL A 57 -0.89 -13.78 -10.25
CA VAL A 57 0.15 -14.79 -9.99
C VAL A 57 -0.42 -16.20 -10.10
N ARG A 58 -1.66 -16.43 -9.65
CA ARG A 58 -2.31 -17.74 -9.76
C ARG A 58 -2.55 -18.12 -11.23
N ASP A 59 -3.04 -17.19 -12.04
CA ASP A 59 -3.29 -17.41 -13.48
C ASP A 59 -1.99 -17.77 -14.20
N LEU A 60 -0.90 -17.05 -13.89
CA LEU A 60 0.44 -17.33 -14.43
C LEU A 60 0.96 -18.71 -13.99
N ARG A 61 0.80 -19.08 -12.71
CA ARG A 61 1.23 -20.39 -12.19
C ARG A 61 0.42 -21.55 -12.75
N ALA A 62 -0.86 -21.35 -13.04
CA ALA A 62 -1.73 -22.37 -13.63
C ALA A 62 -1.40 -22.65 -15.11
N GLY A 63 -0.43 -21.95 -15.71
CA GLY A 63 -0.12 -22.08 -17.13
C GLY A 63 -1.25 -21.58 -18.03
N ASN A 64 -2.22 -20.84 -17.48
CA ASN A 64 -3.27 -20.24 -18.28
C ASN A 64 -2.63 -19.23 -19.22
N ARG A 65 -2.94 -19.35 -20.51
CA ARG A 65 -2.37 -18.47 -21.53
C ARG A 65 -2.77 -17.02 -21.20
N ILE A 66 -1.78 -16.17 -20.95
CA ILE A 66 -1.90 -14.70 -20.82
C ILE A 66 -2.72 -14.10 -21.98
N LEU A 67 -2.75 -14.80 -23.12
CA LEU A 67 -3.48 -14.48 -24.35
C LEU A 67 -5.01 -14.57 -24.26
N VAL A 68 -5.62 -15.10 -23.19
CA VAL A 68 -7.10 -15.18 -23.09
C VAL A 68 -7.75 -13.80 -22.93
N ASN A 69 -7.07 -12.84 -22.29
CA ASN A 69 -7.52 -11.44 -22.24
C ASN A 69 -6.33 -10.46 -21.99
N PRO A 70 -5.54 -10.13 -23.02
CA PRO A 70 -4.30 -9.38 -22.86
C PRO A 70 -4.50 -7.95 -22.36
N ILE A 71 -5.61 -7.30 -22.73
CA ILE A 71 -5.92 -5.92 -22.33
C ILE A 71 -6.19 -5.84 -20.82
N ASN A 72 -7.01 -6.76 -20.29
CA ASN A 72 -7.29 -6.81 -18.85
C ASN A 72 -6.02 -7.11 -18.02
N GLN A 73 -5.15 -7.98 -18.53
CA GLN A 73 -3.86 -8.27 -17.89
C GLN A 73 -2.96 -7.04 -17.89
N LEU A 74 -2.84 -6.33 -19.02
CA LEU A 74 -2.09 -5.09 -19.13
C LEU A 74 -2.64 -4.03 -18.14
N LEU A 75 -3.96 -3.86 -18.07
CA LEU A 75 -4.60 -2.92 -17.15
C LEU A 75 -4.24 -3.24 -15.70
N ARG A 76 -4.31 -4.51 -15.28
CA ARG A 76 -3.93 -4.93 -13.92
C ARG A 76 -2.47 -4.60 -13.61
N VAL A 77 -1.56 -4.86 -14.55
CA VAL A 77 -0.13 -4.54 -14.37
C VAL A 77 0.08 -3.04 -14.25
N VAL A 78 -0.56 -2.23 -15.10
CA VAL A 78 -0.50 -0.76 -15.02
C VAL A 78 -1.02 -0.26 -13.67
N VAL A 79 -2.15 -0.79 -13.20
CA VAL A 79 -2.71 -0.42 -11.89
C VAL A 79 -1.77 -0.81 -10.75
N LEU A 80 -1.14 -1.99 -10.80
CA LEU A 80 -0.15 -2.41 -9.79
C LEU A 80 1.06 -1.46 -9.74
N ILE A 81 1.57 -1.05 -10.91
CA ILE A 81 2.68 -0.08 -10.99
C ILE A 81 2.25 1.27 -10.40
N LEU A 82 1.05 1.75 -10.74
CA LEU A 82 0.52 3.01 -10.23
C LEU A 82 0.34 2.97 -8.71
N ILE A 83 -0.15 1.86 -8.15
CA ILE A 83 -0.27 1.68 -6.70
C ILE A 83 1.11 1.77 -6.02
N VAL A 84 2.13 1.08 -6.56
CA VAL A 84 3.50 1.13 -6.00
C VAL A 84 4.06 2.54 -6.08
N TRP A 85 3.91 3.21 -7.23
CA TRP A 85 4.38 4.58 -7.43
C TRP A 85 3.76 5.56 -6.43
N LEU A 86 2.44 5.56 -6.31
CA LEU A 86 1.72 6.44 -5.39
C LEU A 86 2.06 6.15 -3.92
N TRP A 87 2.22 4.87 -3.57
CA TRP A 87 2.52 4.48 -2.19
C TRP A 87 3.94 4.87 -1.79
N ALA A 88 4.91 4.60 -2.66
CA ALA A 88 6.29 5.01 -2.46
C ALA A 88 6.42 6.54 -2.45
N GLY A 89 5.70 7.23 -3.34
CA GLY A 89 5.64 8.70 -3.37
C GLY A 89 5.10 9.27 -2.06
N ALA A 90 3.98 8.76 -1.56
CA ALA A 90 3.40 9.17 -0.29
C ALA A 90 4.35 8.91 0.89
N LEU A 91 5.08 7.79 0.90
CA LEU A 91 6.09 7.55 1.92
C LEU A 91 7.24 8.56 1.84
N ILE A 92 7.81 8.77 0.65
CA ILE A 92 8.94 9.68 0.46
C ILE A 92 8.57 11.10 0.90
N ASP A 93 7.37 11.54 0.50
CA ASP A 93 6.81 12.84 0.84
C ASP A 93 6.62 13.02 2.35
N GLN A 94 6.08 12.00 3.04
CA GLN A 94 5.75 12.08 4.46
C GLN A 94 6.88 11.63 5.41
N MET A 95 8.00 11.12 4.88
CA MET A 95 9.15 10.70 5.69
C MET A 95 9.71 11.80 6.61
N PRO A 96 9.83 13.08 6.19
CA PRO A 96 10.24 14.16 7.09
C PRO A 96 9.31 14.30 8.30
N CYS A 97 7.99 14.19 8.11
CA CYS A 97 7.02 14.21 9.21
C CYS A 97 7.17 13.04 10.15
N PHE A 98 7.32 11.82 9.60
CA PHE A 98 7.54 10.63 10.42
C PHE A 98 8.84 10.73 11.26
N LEU A 99 9.82 11.51 10.80
CA LEU A 99 11.07 11.77 11.52
C LEU A 99 11.00 12.97 12.47
N GLY A 100 9.87 13.68 12.54
CA GLY A 100 9.65 14.81 13.43
C GLY A 100 10.31 16.11 12.96
N VAL A 101 10.47 16.28 11.65
CA VAL A 101 10.86 17.58 11.07
C VAL A 101 9.67 18.54 11.19
N PRO A 102 9.83 19.75 11.73
CA PRO A 102 8.75 20.73 11.80
C PRO A 102 8.39 21.27 10.41
N ASN A 103 7.11 21.61 10.17
CA ASN A 103 6.58 22.13 8.90
C ASN A 103 6.96 21.22 7.70
N CYS A 104 6.49 19.98 7.75
CA CYS A 104 6.88 18.92 6.83
C CYS A 104 5.78 18.59 5.79
N ASP A 105 4.72 19.37 5.81
CA ASP A 105 3.50 19.35 5.00
C ASP A 105 3.56 20.28 3.76
#